data_AF-A0A9D1W1F3-F1
#
_entry.id   AF-A0A9D1W1F3-F1
#
_cell.length_a   1.000
_cell.length_b   1.000
_cell.length_c   1.000
_cell.angle_alpha   90.00
_cell.angle_beta   90.00
_cell.angle_gamma   90.00
#
_symmetry.space_group_name_H-M   'P 1'
#
loop_
_entity.id
_entity.type
_entity.pdbx_description
1 polymer ?
#
loop_
_entity_poly.entity_id
_entity_poly.type
_entity_poly.pdbx_seq_one_letter_code
_entity_poly.pdbx_strand_id
1 'polypeptide(L)' 'MKVSIVYWSGTGNTEAMAAAVAEGAKSAGAEVELLPVSAASADVVDSDVLLMGCPAMGAEELEEG' A
#
# COMPACT_ATOMS: atom_id res chain seq x y z
N MET A 1 14.10 -6.61 8.96
CA MET A 1 12.71 -6.14 9.13
C MET A 1 12.07 -6.13 7.77
N LYS A 2 11.15 -7.07 7.53
CA LYS A 2 10.42 -7.23 6.27
C LYS A 2 9.14 -6.39 6.33
N VAL A 3 8.93 -5.56 5.33
CA VAL A 3 7.75 -4.70 5.20
C VAL A 3 7.06 -5.02 3.88
N SER A 4 5.82 -5.49 3.93
CA SER A 4 4.99 -5.65 2.75
C SER A 4 4.04 -4.47 2.62
N ILE A 5 3.98 -3.88 1.43
CA ILE A 5 3.07 -2.79 1.09
C ILE A 5 2.19 -3.29 -0.04
N VAL A 6 0.92 -3.53 0.25
CA VAL A 6 -0.07 -4.00 -0.71
C VAL A 6 -1.00 -2.85 -1.06
N TYR A 7 -1.19 -2.57 -2.35
CA TYR A 7 -2.05 -1.46 -2.76
C TYR A 7 -2.98 -1.81 -3.91
N TRP A 8 -4.10 -1.11 -3.99
CA TRP A 8 -4.88 -0.95 -5.21
C TRP A 8 -4.83 0.52 -5.63
N SER A 9 -4.82 0.78 -6.93
CA SER A 9 -4.78 2.14 -7.47
C SER A 9 -5.48 2.17 -8.83
N GLY A 10 -6.52 2.99 -8.94
CA GLY A 10 -7.21 3.20 -10.22
C GLY A 10 -6.56 4.28 -11.09
N THR A 11 -6.15 5.40 -10.46
CA THR A 11 -5.63 6.60 -11.14
C THR A 11 -4.17 6.91 -10.85
N GLY A 12 -3.47 6.05 -10.09
CA GLY A 12 -2.04 6.21 -9.77
C GLY A 12 -1.74 6.92 -8.45
N ASN A 13 -2.71 7.60 -7.82
CA ASN A 13 -2.45 8.37 -6.59
C ASN A 13 -2.02 7.48 -5.41
N THR A 14 -2.74 6.39 -5.17
CA THR A 14 -2.43 5.45 -4.07
C THR A 14 -1.13 4.69 -4.35
N GLU A 15 -0.83 4.42 -5.61
CA GLU A 15 0.45 3.83 -6.02
C GLU A 15 1.63 4.77 -5.75
N ALA A 16 1.51 6.06 -6.10
CA ALA A 16 2.53 7.05 -5.80
C ALA A 16 2.78 7.18 -4.28
N MET A 17 1.70 7.17 -3.48
CA MET A 17 1.81 7.14 -2.03
C MET A 17 2.50 5.86 -1.53
N ALA A 18 2.12 4.70 -2.04
CA ALA A 18 2.73 3.42 -1.67
C ALA A 18 4.23 3.36 -2.02
N ALA A 19 4.62 3.93 -3.16
CA ALA A 19 6.02 4.08 -3.56
C ALA A 19 6.81 5.00 -2.61
N ALA A 20 6.24 6.15 -2.22
CA ALA A 20 6.88 7.06 -1.26
C ALA A 20 7.08 6.41 0.12
N VAL A 21 6.09 5.65 0.60
CA VAL A 21 6.22 4.86 1.84
C VAL A 21 7.29 3.78 1.68
N ALA A 22 7.36 3.10 0.54
CA ALA A 22 8.38 2.11 0.26
C ALA A 22 9.79 2.68 0.30
N GLU A 23 10.01 3.86 -0.30
CA GLU A 23 11.28 4.58 -0.26
C GLU A 23 11.68 4.97 1.16
N GLY A 24 10.73 5.47 1.95
CA GLY A 24 10.95 5.81 3.36
C GLY A 24 11.38 4.59 4.19
N ALA A 25 10.68 3.47 4.04
CA ALA A 25 11.00 2.24 4.74
C ALA A 25 12.36 1.65 4.30
N LYS A 26 12.67 1.67 3.00
CA LYS A 26 14.00 1.26 2.49
C LYS A 26 15.11 2.15 3.04
N SER A 27 14.89 3.46 3.10
CA SER A 27 15.85 4.43 3.65
C SER A 27 16.11 4.22 5.15
N ALA A 28 15.14 3.67 5.88
CA ALA A 28 15.28 3.25 7.27
C ALA A 28 15.94 1.87 7.44
N GLY A 29 16.35 1.20 6.35
CA GLY A 29 17.01 -0.10 6.37
C GLY A 29 16.08 -1.30 6.38
N ALA A 30 14.79 -1.12 6.08
CA ALA A 30 13.86 -2.23 5.93
C ALA A 30 13.97 -2.90 4.55
N GLU A 31 13.68 -4.20 4.52
CA GLU A 31 13.47 -4.94 3.28
C GLU A 31 12.01 -4.77 2.87
N VAL A 32 11.76 -4.09 1.76
CA VAL A 32 10.40 -3.68 1.37
C VAL A 32 9.96 -4.36 0.09
N GLU A 33 8.79 -4.97 0.16
CA GLU A 33 8.07 -5.54 -0.97
C GLU A 33 6.85 -4.67 -1.27
N LEU A 34 6.76 -4.14 -2.49
CA LEU A 34 5.66 -3.29 -2.94
C LEU A 34 4.86 -4.05 -4.00
N LEU A 35 3.61 -4.39 -3.70
CA LEU A 35 2.78 -5.26 -4.53
C LEU A 35 1.42 -4.61 -4.82
N PRO A 36 0.95 -4.64 -6.08
CA PRO A 36 -0.47 -4.43 -6.32
C PRO A 36 -1.26 -5.61 -5.73
N VAL A 37 -2.48 -5.36 -5.27
CA VAL A 37 -3.35 -6.38 -4.64
C VAL A 37 -3.60 -7.59 -5.54
N SER A 38 -3.57 -7.40 -6.87
CA SER A 38 -3.69 -8.47 -7.86
C SER A 38 -2.51 -9.43 -7.91
N ALA A 39 -1.34 -9.02 -7.38
CA ALA A 39 -0.12 -9.81 -7.33
C ALA A 39 0.23 -10.30 -5.92
N ALA A 40 -0.50 -9.84 -4.89
CA ALA A 40 -0.28 -10.26 -3.52
C ALA A 40 -0.87 -11.66 -3.26
N SER A 41 -0.14 -12.49 -2.52
CA SER A 41 -0.62 -13.75 -1.97
C SER A 41 -0.68 -13.69 -0.44
N ALA A 42 -1.16 -14.76 0.20
CA ALA A 42 -1.35 -14.80 1.65
C ALA A 42 -0.02 -14.69 2.44
N ASP A 43 1.12 -14.94 1.81
CA ASP A 43 2.47 -14.84 2.36
C ASP A 43 2.88 -13.41 2.79
N VAL A 44 2.18 -12.38 2.34
CA VAL A 44 2.42 -10.99 2.79
C VAL A 44 2.17 -10.80 4.29
N VAL A 45 1.42 -11.71 4.93
CA VAL A 45 1.16 -11.68 6.38
C VAL A 45 2.34 -12.14 7.22
N ASP A 46 3.33 -12.79 6.61
CA ASP A 46 4.56 -13.24 7.28
C ASP A 46 5.58 -12.10 7.47
N SER A 47 5.28 -10.90 6.96
CA SER A 47 6.11 -9.70 7.12
C SER A 47 5.97 -9.09 8.52
N ASP A 48 7.06 -8.48 9.03
CA ASP A 48 7.05 -7.80 10.34
C ASP A 48 6.06 -6.63 10.37
N VAL A 49 5.87 -5.97 9.22
CA VAL A 49 4.87 -4.91 9.02
C VAL A 49 4.17 -5.12 7.69
N LEU A 50 2.84 -5.01 7.72
CA LEU A 50 1.99 -5.00 6.55
C LEU A 50 1.27 -3.66 6.44
N LEU A 51 1.46 -2.95 5.33
CA LEU A 51 0.72 -1.75 4.98
C LEU A 51 -0.24 -2.05 3.83
N MET A 52 -1.47 -1.53 3.94
CA MET A 52 -2.50 -1.69 2.91
C MET A 52 -3.00 -0.32 2.47
N GLY A 53 -3.06 -0.10 1.15
CA GLY A 53 -3.56 1.13 0.55
C GLY A 53 -4.63 0.86 -0.49
N CYS A 54 -5.81 1.47 -0.35
CA CYS A 54 -6.84 1.46 -1.38
C CYS A 54 -7.41 2.87 -1.49
N PRO A 55 -7.57 3.45 -2.69
CA PRO A 55 -8.33 4.70 -2.86
C PRO A 55 -9.75 4.51 -2.33
N ALA A 56 -10.29 5.56 -1.72
CA ALA A 56 -11.71 5.62 -1.43
C ALA A 56 -12.46 5.60 -2.76
N MET A 57 -13.17 4.51 -3.04
CA MET A 57 -14.07 4.38 -4.19
C MET A 57 -15.43 3.95 -3.68
N GLY A 58 -16.35 4.90 -3.60
CA GLY A 58 -17.73 4.70 -3.17
C GLY A 58 -18.44 6.05 -3.15
N ALA A 59 -19.75 6.04 -3.39
CA ALA A 59 -20.64 7.20 -3.23
C ALA A 59 -20.85 7.58 -1.74
N GLU A 60 -19.86 7.31 -0.90
CA GLU A 60 -19.80 7.74 0.49
C GLU A 60 -19.28 9.19 0.49
N GLU A 61 -19.96 10.08 -0.24
CA GLU A 61 -19.82 11.53 0.01
C GLU A 61 -20.40 11.78 1.40
N LEU A 62 -19.54 12.15 2.36
CA LEU A 62 -20.00 12.57 3.68
C LEU A 62 -20.57 14.00 3.67
N GLU A 63 -20.42 14.76 2.58
CA GLU A 63 -21.07 16.07 2.39
C GLU A 63 -21.49 16.32 0.93
N GLU A 64 -22.79 16.12 0.66
CA GLU A 64 -23.54 16.98 -0.27
C GLU A 64 -24.20 18.09 0.56
N GLY A 65 -23.46 19.15 0.87
CA GLY A 65 -23.91 20.30 1.66
C GLY A 65 -23.69 21.62 0.94
#